data_AF-A0A378H6G5-F1
#
_entry.id   AF-A0A378H6G5-F1
#
_cell.length_a   1.000
_cell.length_b   1.000
_cell.length_c   1.000
_cell.angle_alpha   90.00
_cell.angle_beta   90.00
_cell.angle_gamma   90.00
#
_symmetry.space_group_name_H-M   'P 1'
#
loop_
_entity.id
_entity.type
_entity.pdbx_description
1 polymer ?
#
loop_
_entity_poly.entity_id
_entity_poly.type
_entity_poly.pdbx_seq_one_letter_code
_entity_poly.pdbx_strand_id
1 'polypeptide(L)'
;MSAESSGVFTLKEINRIKIIQDVIERRITTRRAAEHLGISDRQCRRLLARYREGGPLGMASRRCGMRGNRQLPPGLADQALELIKTRYADFGPTLAA
;
A
#
# COMPACT_ATOMS: atom_id res chain seq x y z
N MET A 1 -7.69 18.56 -19.71
CA MET A 1 -8.22 17.25 -19.28
C MET A 1 -7.47 16.83 -18.02
N SER A 2 -7.97 17.26 -16.87
CA SER A 2 -7.35 16.95 -15.58
C SER A 2 -7.99 15.67 -15.06
N ALA A 3 -7.26 14.56 -15.10
CA ALA A 3 -7.71 13.33 -14.47
C ALA A 3 -7.51 13.47 -12.96
N GLU A 4 -8.53 13.93 -12.24
CA GLU A 4 -8.58 13.78 -10.78
C GLU A 4 -8.91 12.32 -10.46
N SER A 5 -7.88 11.47 -10.50
CA SER A 5 -7.97 10.14 -9.92
C SER A 5 -7.27 10.16 -8.56
N SER A 6 -8.07 10.20 -7.50
CA SER A 6 -7.61 10.08 -6.12
C SER A 6 -7.38 8.60 -5.77
N GLY A 7 -6.16 8.27 -5.37
CA GLY A 7 -5.79 6.95 -4.85
C GLY A 7 -5.33 7.05 -3.41
N VAL A 8 -5.61 6.03 -2.60
CA VAL A 8 -5.03 5.91 -1.25
C VAL A 8 -3.65 5.30 -1.38
N PHE A 9 -2.64 6.01 -0.89
CA PHE A 9 -1.25 5.56 -0.91
C PHE A 9 -0.70 5.48 0.51
N THR A 10 0.11 4.46 0.76
CA THR A 10 0.99 4.43 1.91
C THR A 10 2.15 5.41 1.70
N LEU A 11 2.77 5.87 2.79
CA LEU A 11 3.94 6.76 2.71
C LEU A 11 5.09 6.16 1.89
N LYS A 12 5.25 4.83 1.93
CA LYS A 12 6.23 4.10 1.12
C LYS A 12 5.93 4.19 -0.38
N GLU A 13 4.66 4.13 -0.77
CA GLU A 13 4.24 4.26 -2.17
C GLU A 13 4.40 5.69 -2.66
N ILE A 14 4.09 6.69 -1.82
CA ILE A 14 4.33 8.11 -2.13
C ILE A 14 5.82 8.36 -2.39
N ASN A 15 6.70 7.85 -1.52
CA ASN A 15 8.15 8.00 -1.71
C ASN A 15 8.63 7.35 -3.02
N ARG A 16 8.11 6.16 -3.36
CA ARG A 16 8.43 5.49 -4.64
C ARG A 16 7.96 6.30 -5.83
N ILE A 17 6.76 6.87 -5.79
CA ILE A 17 6.23 7.72 -6.87
C ILE A 17 7.20 8.89 -7.13
N LYS A 18 7.61 9.60 -6.07
CA LYS A 18 8.55 10.72 -6.20
C LYS A 18 9.87 10.31 -6.83
N ILE A 19 10.48 9.23 -6.32
CA ILE A 19 11.78 8.76 -6.83
C ILE A 19 11.69 8.29 -8.28
N ILE A 20 10.61 7.60 -8.66
CA ILE A 20 10.40 7.16 -10.04
C ILE A 20 10.15 8.35 -10.97
N GLN A 21 9.43 9.38 -10.51
CA GLN A 21 9.24 10.62 -11.25
C GLN A 21 10.58 11.32 -11.51
N ASP A 22 11.48 11.38 -10.53
CA ASP A 22 12.83 11.94 -10.71
C ASP A 22 13.66 11.16 -11.76
N VAL A 23 13.45 9.84 -11.90
CA VAL A 23 14.09 9.06 -12.98
C VAL A 23 13.50 9.42 -14.34
N ILE A 24 12.18 9.59 -14.44
CA ILE A 24 11.49 9.94 -15.69
C ILE A 24 11.91 11.34 -16.16
N GLU A 25 12.02 12.27 -15.22
CA GLU A 25 12.50 13.65 -15.43
C GLU A 25 14.03 13.72 -15.63
N ARG A 26 14.71 12.56 -15.68
CA ARG A 26 16.15 12.41 -15.89
C ARG A 26 17.02 13.13 -14.86
N ARG A 27 16.49 13.40 -13.67
CA ARG A 27 17.25 14.00 -12.55
C ARG A 27 18.19 13.00 -11.89
N ILE A 28 17.79 11.72 -11.87
CA ILE A 28 18.60 10.62 -11.34
C ILE A 28 18.57 9.39 -12.26
N THR A 29 19.59 8.55 -12.17
CA THR A 29 19.64 7.29 -12.92
C THR A 29 18.81 6.20 -12.24
N THR A 30 18.39 5.19 -13.00
CA THR A 30 17.64 4.03 -12.46
C THR A 30 18.43 3.30 -11.38
N ARG A 31 19.75 3.16 -11.53
CA ARG A 31 20.62 2.54 -10.51
C ARG A 31 20.59 3.32 -9.20
N ARG A 32 20.74 4.64 -9.27
CA ARG A 32 20.71 5.50 -8.08
C ARG A 32 19.33 5.49 -7.41
N ALA A 33 18.26 5.46 -8.20
CA ALA A 33 16.91 5.29 -7.67
C ALA A 33 16.72 3.95 -6.95
N ALA A 34 17.28 2.85 -7.47
CA ALA A 34 17.24 1.55 -6.83
C ALA A 34 17.95 1.56 -5.47
N GLU A 35 19.11 2.24 -5.38
CA GLU A 35 19.85 2.46 -4.12
C GLU A 35 19.02 3.27 -3.11
N HIS A 36 18.43 4.40 -3.53
CA HIS A 36 17.56 5.21 -2.67
C HIS A 36 16.34 4.44 -2.14
N LEU A 37 15.83 3.51 -2.93
CA LEU A 37 14.68 2.68 -2.58
C LEU A 37 15.06 1.41 -1.80
N GLY A 38 16.36 1.08 -1.70
CA GLY A 38 16.83 -0.16 -1.10
C GLY A 38 16.33 -1.41 -1.84
N ILE A 39 16.20 -1.34 -3.16
CA ILE A 39 15.71 -2.45 -4.00
C ILE A 39 16.70 -2.78 -5.11
N SER A 40 16.52 -3.93 -5.75
CA SER A 40 17.31 -4.28 -6.93
C SER A 40 16.98 -3.39 -8.13
N ASP A 41 17.97 -3.18 -8.99
CA ASP A 41 17.82 -2.44 -10.25
C ASP A 41 16.74 -3.05 -11.16
N ARG A 42 16.58 -4.39 -11.14
CA ARG A 42 15.48 -5.10 -11.81
C ARG A 42 14.10 -4.70 -11.25
N GLN A 43 13.97 -4.62 -9.92
CA GLN A 43 12.72 -4.16 -9.30
C GLN A 43 12.44 -2.70 -9.63
N CYS A 44 13.47 -1.84 -9.64
CA CYS A 44 13.32 -0.45 -10.03
C CYS A 44 12.83 -0.31 -11.48
N ARG A 45 13.38 -1.06 -12.43
CA ARG A 45 12.88 -1.09 -13.82
C ARG A 45 11.43 -1.54 -13.92
N ARG A 46 11.01 -2.53 -13.12
CA ARG A 46 9.61 -2.98 -13.08
C ARG A 46 8.67 -1.90 -12.55
N LEU A 47 9.10 -1.11 -11.56
CA LEU A 47 8.34 0.04 -11.07
C LEU A 47 8.21 1.11 -12.15
N LEU A 48 9.29 1.39 -12.88
CA LEU A 48 9.26 2.31 -14.03
C LEU A 48 8.26 1.87 -15.10
N ALA A 49 8.26 0.59 -15.47
CA ALA A 49 7.30 0.07 -16.44
C ALA A 49 5.85 0.24 -15.95
N ARG A 50 5.56 -0.12 -14.69
CA ARG A 50 4.24 0.06 -14.09
C ARG A 50 3.79 1.52 -14.04
N TYR A 51 4.71 2.43 -13.71
CA TYR A 51 4.40 3.85 -13.68
C TYR A 51 4.09 4.40 -15.07
N ARG A 52 4.79 3.93 -16.12
CA ARG A 52 4.49 4.31 -17.51
C ARG A 52 3.12 3.80 -17.97
N GLU A 53 2.71 2.63 -17.50
CA GLU A 53 1.40 2.04 -17.84
C GLU A 53 0.23 2.68 -17.07
N GLY A 54 0.40 2.92 -15.77
CA GLY A 54 -0.70 3.27 -14.86
C GLY A 54 -0.51 4.58 -14.08
N GLY A 55 0.53 5.35 -14.39
CA GLY A 55 0.88 6.57 -13.66
C GLY A 55 1.11 6.33 -12.16
N PRO A 56 0.85 7.35 -11.33
CA PRO A 56 0.93 7.24 -9.87
C PRO A 56 0.04 6.12 -9.29
N LEU A 57 -1.15 5.90 -9.85
CA LEU A 57 -2.08 4.84 -9.38
C LEU A 57 -1.50 3.44 -9.59
N GLY A 58 -0.72 3.24 -10.66
CA GLY A 58 -0.03 1.98 -10.93
C GLY A 58 1.00 1.57 -9.86
N MET A 59 1.37 2.52 -8.98
CA MET A 59 2.27 2.30 -7.85
C MET A 59 1.55 1.88 -6.57
N ALA A 60 0.23 2.04 -6.50
CA ALA A 60 -0.57 1.52 -5.40
C ALA A 60 -0.51 -0.01 -5.37
N SER A 61 -0.50 -0.57 -4.16
CA SER A 61 -0.67 -1.99 -3.96
C SER A 61 -1.97 -2.46 -4.57
N ARG A 62 -1.89 -3.40 -5.51
CA ARG A 62 -3.09 -4.04 -6.12
C ARG A 62 -3.92 -4.84 -5.10
N ARG A 63 -3.39 -5.06 -3.88
CA ARG A 63 -4.14 -5.66 -2.78
C ARG A 63 -4.90 -4.64 -1.93
N CYS A 64 -4.64 -3.35 -2.10
CA CYS A 64 -5.37 -2.32 -1.37
C CYS A 64 -6.85 -2.39 -1.76
N GLY A 65 -7.74 -2.44 -0.76
CA GLY A 65 -9.19 -2.62 -0.97
C GLY A 65 -9.62 -4.04 -1.36
N MET A 66 -8.69 -4.98 -1.57
CA MET A 66 -9.02 -6.37 -1.91
C MET A 66 -9.18 -7.22 -0.64
N ARG A 67 -10.04 -8.24 -0.75
CA ARG A 67 -10.20 -9.28 0.26
C ARG A 67 -8.87 -9.97 0.52
N GLY A 68 -8.50 -10.11 1.80
CA GLY A 68 -7.30 -10.86 2.19
C GLY A 68 -7.48 -12.35 1.95
N ASN A 69 -6.40 -13.08 1.62
CA ASN A 69 -6.46 -14.53 1.36
C ASN A 69 -6.97 -15.37 2.55
N ARG A 70 -6.97 -14.79 3.77
CA ARG A 70 -7.48 -15.40 5.00
C ARG A 70 -8.66 -14.61 5.58
N GLN A 71 -9.38 -13.86 4.74
CA GLN A 71 -10.52 -13.10 5.22
C GLN A 71 -11.57 -14.05 5.81
N LEU A 72 -12.01 -13.73 7.02
CA LEU A 72 -13.04 -14.49 7.70
C LEU A 72 -14.36 -14.45 6.91
N PRO A 73 -15.21 -15.47 7.05
CA PRO A 73 -16.56 -15.43 6.51
C PRO A 73 -17.27 -14.12 6.90
N PRO A 74 -18.08 -13.54 6.01
CA PRO A 74 -18.91 -12.39 6.35
C PRO A 74 -19.70 -12.65 7.64
N GLY A 75 -19.77 -11.67 8.54
CA GLY A 75 -20.51 -11.79 9.81
C GLY A 75 -19.76 -12.47 10.96
N LEU A 76 -18.69 -13.24 10.71
CA LEU A 76 -17.95 -13.89 11.79
C LEU A 76 -17.22 -12.89 12.69
N ALA A 77 -16.71 -11.80 12.12
CA ALA A 77 -16.13 -10.71 12.89
C ALA A 77 -17.17 -10.00 13.76
N ASP A 78 -18.39 -9.80 13.24
CA ASP A 78 -19.48 -9.16 13.98
C ASP A 78 -19.93 -10.05 15.15
N GLN A 79 -20.06 -11.36 14.93
CA GLN A 79 -20.34 -12.33 15.99
C GLN A 79 -19.26 -12.33 17.08
N ALA A 80 -17.98 -12.26 16.69
CA ALA A 80 -16.89 -12.18 17.65
C ALA A 80 -16.94 -10.88 18.48
N LEU A 81 -17.23 -9.74 17.83
CA LEU A 81 -17.39 -8.45 18.52
C LEU A 81 -18.59 -8.45 19.48
N GLU A 82 -19.71 -9.05 19.08
CA GLU A 82 -20.89 -9.21 19.94
C GLU A 82 -20.55 -10.04 21.18
N LEU A 83 -19.83 -11.15 21.00
CA LEU A 83 -19.39 -12.01 22.11
C LEU A 83 -18.46 -11.26 23.08
N ILE A 84 -17.51 -10.49 22.56
CA ILE A 84 -16.61 -9.67 23.38
C ILE A 84 -17.41 -8.65 24.17
N LYS A 85 -18.31 -7.90 23.53
CA LYS A 85 -19.14 -6.89 24.20
C LYS A 85 -20.07 -7.47 25.26
N THR A 86 -20.62 -8.66 25.03
CA THR A 86 -21.62 -9.26 25.93
C THR A 86 -21.01 -10.09 27.05
N ARG A 87 -19.87 -10.74 26.81
CA ARG A 87 -19.26 -11.69 27.76
C ARG A 87 -17.96 -11.21 28.39
N TYR A 88 -17.35 -10.18 27.81
CA TYR A 88 -16.04 -9.66 28.22
C TYR A 88 -16.03 -8.12 28.23
N ALA A 89 -17.14 -7.50 28.65
CA ALA A 89 -17.28 -6.04 28.68
C ALA A 89 -16.27 -5.36 29.63
N ASP A 90 -15.84 -6.09 30.65
CA ASP A 90 -14.85 -5.72 31.65
C ASP A 90 -13.40 -5.92 31.15
N PHE A 91 -13.21 -6.57 30.00
CA PHE A 91 -11.90 -6.81 29.40
C PHE A 91 -11.39 -5.58 28.65
N GLY A 92 -10.92 -4.60 29.43
CA GLY A 92 -10.36 -3.34 28.92
C GLY A 92 -8.96 -3.48 28.31
N PRO A 93 -8.47 -2.44 27.62
CA PRO A 93 -7.16 -2.44 26.96
C PRO A 93 -5.99 -2.72 27.90
N THR A 94 -6.13 -2.45 29.20
CA THR A 94 -5.13 -2.77 30.22
C THR A 94 -4.91 -4.28 30.42
N LEU A 95 -5.92 -5.10 30.11
CA LEU A 95 -5.85 -6.57 30.20
C LEU A 95 -5.46 -7.22 28.86
N ALA A 96 -5.35 -6.45 27.78
CA ALA A 96 -5.06 -6.92 26.42
C ALA A 96 -3.61 -6.61 25.95
N ALA A 97 -2.79 -6.00 26.80
CA ALA A 97 -1.42 -5.57 26.51
C ALA A 97 -0.38 -6.70 26.66
#